data_AF-A0A5A7NE19-F1
#
_entry.id   AF-A0A5A7NE19-F1
#
_cell.length_a   1.000
_cell.length_b   1.000
_cell.length_c   1.000
_cell.angle_alpha   90.00
_cell.angle_beta   90.00
_cell.angle_gamma   90.00
#
_symmetry.space_group_name_H-M   'P 1'
#
loop_
_entity.id
_entity.type
_entity.pdbx_description
1 polymer ?
#
loop_
_entity_poly.entity_id
_entity_poly.type
_entity_poly.pdbx_seq_one_letter_code
_entity_poly.pdbx_strand_id
1 'polypeptide(L)'
;MNHVERPYRQVAGSLPLWMFLLMTVWSGLATASQIPLRSAQLQSAEQLVADAVAASDYDPAQSLSLARQALERVANIKAPGLEVKALSLAARAQTRLGAFDDALKLGHQAISVAEAHAITGPDLADANDSLGVAICALAKWIGLYWPCVRRWICAGRLVWNWPLCNPSPILPRFMR
;
A
#
# COMPACT_ATOMS: atom_id res chain seq x y z
N MET A 1 57.11 -36.06 48.99
CA MET A 1 56.87 -35.28 47.76
C MET A 1 55.39 -35.40 47.41
N ASN A 2 54.57 -34.41 47.76
CA ASN A 2 53.16 -34.35 47.35
C ASN A 2 52.92 -32.93 46.82
N HIS A 3 52.60 -32.84 45.53
CA HIS A 3 52.32 -31.60 44.81
C HIS A 3 50.97 -31.03 45.25
N VAL A 4 50.94 -29.75 45.64
CA VAL A 4 49.74 -28.98 45.92
C VAL A 4 49.42 -28.15 44.68
N GLU A 5 48.34 -28.49 43.96
CA GLU A 5 47.78 -27.66 42.89
C GLU A 5 47.03 -26.47 43.49
N ARG A 6 47.30 -25.26 42.97
CA ARG A 6 46.57 -24.04 43.32
C ARG A 6 45.46 -23.78 42.28
N PRO A 7 44.25 -23.33 42.69
CA PRO A 7 43.18 -23.01 41.77
C PRO A 7 43.42 -21.66 41.07
N TYR A 8 43.16 -21.65 39.75
CA TYR A 8 43.19 -20.48 38.87
C TYR A 8 42.06 -19.50 39.24
N ARG A 9 42.42 -18.30 39.71
CA ARG A 9 41.49 -17.19 39.95
C ARG A 9 41.15 -16.55 38.59
N GLN A 10 39.93 -16.70 38.12
CA GLN A 10 39.42 -15.92 36.99
C GLN A 10 39.28 -14.46 37.42
N VAL A 11 40.12 -13.59 36.88
CA VAL A 11 40.00 -12.14 37.01
C VAL A 11 38.99 -11.68 35.96
N ALA A 12 37.74 -11.49 36.38
CA ALA A 12 36.74 -10.80 35.58
C ALA A 12 37.19 -9.33 35.44
N GLY A 13 37.78 -8.99 34.30
CA GLY A 13 38.13 -7.61 33.96
C GLY A 13 36.85 -6.81 33.74
N SER A 14 36.46 -6.03 34.74
CA SER A 14 35.43 -5.00 34.59
C SER A 14 35.89 -3.97 33.58
N LEU A 15 35.23 -3.90 32.42
CA LEU A 15 35.46 -2.82 31.46
C LEU A 15 35.20 -1.47 32.14
N PRO A 16 36.09 -0.49 31.95
CA PRO A 16 35.97 0.80 32.61
C PRO A 16 34.73 1.57 32.14
N LEU A 17 34.07 2.24 33.07
CA LEU A 17 32.77 2.93 32.92
C LEU A 17 32.76 3.98 31.79
N TRP A 18 33.92 4.55 31.44
CA TRP A 18 34.08 5.46 30.31
C TRP A 18 33.85 4.80 28.95
N MET A 19 34.08 3.50 28.83
CA MET A 19 33.91 2.74 27.59
C MET A 19 32.42 2.53 27.28
N PHE A 20 31.59 2.41 28.32
CA PHE A 20 30.13 2.40 28.19
C PHE A 20 29.59 3.77 27.79
N LEU A 21 30.11 4.86 28.38
CA LEU A 21 29.71 6.23 28.02
C LEU A 21 30.03 6.59 26.55
N LEU A 22 31.21 6.19 26.06
CA LEU A 22 31.59 6.39 24.65
C LEU A 22 30.70 5.61 23.68
N MET A 23 30.27 4.38 24.02
CA MET A 23 29.36 3.61 23.17
C MET A 23 27.93 4.16 23.17
N THR A 24 27.43 4.68 24.29
CA THR A 24 26.10 5.32 24.33
C THR A 24 26.04 6.63 23.56
N VAL A 25 27.12 7.43 23.59
CA VAL A 25 27.19 8.69 22.85
C VAL A 25 27.29 8.45 21.34
N TRP A 26 28.09 7.45 20.90
CA TRP A 26 28.19 7.12 19.48
C TRP A 26 26.85 6.59 18.92
N SER A 27 26.11 5.79 19.69
CA SER A 27 24.81 5.25 19.29
C SER A 27 23.75 6.35 19.11
N GLY A 28 23.83 7.44 19.88
CA GLY A 28 22.90 8.58 19.78
C GLY A 28 23.18 9.54 18.62
N LEU A 29 24.45 9.66 18.18
CA LEU A 29 24.82 10.53 17.06
C LEU A 29 24.41 9.97 15.69
N ALA A 30 24.33 8.64 15.53
CA ALA A 30 23.91 8.02 14.27
C ALA A 30 22.41 8.22 13.96
N THR A 31 21.57 8.33 14.99
CA THR A 31 20.12 8.54 14.85
C THR A 31 19.76 10.00 14.58
N ALA A 32 20.53 10.96 15.12
CA ALA A 32 20.23 12.39 14.96
C ALA A 32 20.35 12.90 13.52
N SER A 33 21.24 12.32 12.70
CA SER A 33 21.45 12.72 11.30
C SER A 33 20.44 12.13 10.32
N GLN A 34 19.73 11.05 10.69
CA GLN A 34 18.78 10.36 9.82
C GLN A 34 17.35 10.95 9.87
N ILE A 35 17.00 11.65 10.95
CA ILE A 35 15.68 12.28 11.13
C ILE A 35 15.34 13.28 10.01
N PRO A 36 16.20 14.24 9.63
CA PRO A 36 15.87 15.22 8.59
C PRO A 36 15.76 14.59 7.19
N LEU A 37 16.54 13.54 6.92
CA LEU A 37 16.48 12.80 5.65
C LEU A 37 15.16 12.03 5.51
N ARG A 38 14.69 11.38 6.57
CA ARG A 38 13.43 10.63 6.56
C ARG A 38 12.23 11.56 6.40
N SER A 39 12.23 12.73 7.06
CA SER A 39 11.16 13.71 6.90
C SER A 39 11.11 14.31 5.50
N ALA A 40 12.26 14.58 4.87
CA ALA A 40 12.30 15.08 3.50
C ALA A 40 11.80 14.03 2.49
N GLN A 41 12.16 12.76 2.68
CA GLN A 41 11.66 11.66 1.83
C GLN A 41 10.15 11.45 1.97
N LEU A 42 9.61 11.59 3.19
CA LEU A 42 8.17 11.52 3.43
C LEU A 42 7.44 12.65 2.69
N GLN A 43 7.89 13.90 2.85
CA GLN A 43 7.30 15.05 2.16
C GLN A 43 7.38 14.90 0.64
N SER A 44 8.50 14.39 0.12
CA SER A 44 8.64 14.10 -1.30
C SER A 44 7.66 13.03 -1.77
N ALA A 45 7.45 11.96 -1.00
CA ALA A 45 6.49 10.91 -1.32
C ALA A 45 5.04 11.43 -1.28
N GLU A 46 4.70 12.24 -0.29
CA GLU A 46 3.39 12.90 -0.17
C GLU A 46 3.11 13.79 -1.38
N GLN A 47 4.10 14.60 -1.80
CA GLN A 47 3.97 15.45 -2.98
C GLN A 47 3.74 14.63 -4.25
N LEU A 48 4.49 13.55 -4.46
CA LEU A 48 4.31 12.67 -5.61
C LEU A 48 2.91 12.02 -5.64
N VAL A 49 2.38 11.62 -4.48
CA VAL A 49 1.01 11.11 -4.38
C VAL A 49 0.00 12.21 -4.71
N ALA A 50 0.17 13.42 -4.19
CA ALA A 50 -0.71 14.56 -4.48
C ALA A 50 -0.71 14.91 -5.98
N ASP A 51 0.45 14.96 -6.61
CA ASP A 51 0.59 15.22 -8.03
C ASP A 51 -0.03 14.07 -8.86
N ALA A 52 0.12 12.82 -8.42
CA ALA A 52 -0.49 11.66 -9.05
C ALA A 52 -2.02 11.70 -8.98
N VAL A 53 -2.60 12.18 -7.86
CA VAL A 53 -4.04 12.43 -7.73
C VAL A 53 -4.48 13.49 -8.73
N ALA A 54 -3.78 14.63 -8.79
CA ALA A 54 -4.10 15.72 -9.71
C ALA A 54 -4.06 15.29 -11.18
N ALA A 55 -3.11 14.43 -11.55
CA ALA A 55 -2.99 13.88 -12.89
C ALA A 55 -3.99 12.75 -13.18
N SER A 56 -4.53 12.07 -12.15
CA SER A 56 -5.30 10.83 -12.30
C SER A 56 -6.47 10.96 -13.28
N ASP A 57 -7.13 12.11 -13.27
CA ASP A 57 -8.34 12.33 -14.06
C ASP A 57 -8.09 12.64 -15.53
N TYR A 58 -6.96 13.27 -15.87
CA TYR A 58 -6.72 13.85 -17.19
C TYR A 58 -5.53 13.22 -17.93
N ASP A 59 -4.52 12.74 -17.21
CA ASP A 59 -3.34 12.08 -17.76
C ASP A 59 -3.01 10.80 -16.97
N PRO A 60 -3.59 9.66 -17.35
CA PRO A 60 -3.35 8.40 -16.65
C PRO A 60 -1.89 7.92 -16.80
N ALA A 61 -1.18 8.29 -17.86
CA ALA A 61 0.23 7.90 -18.02
C ALA A 61 1.13 8.66 -17.04
N GLN A 62 0.90 9.96 -16.89
CA GLN A 62 1.59 10.78 -15.90
C GLN A 62 1.25 10.33 -14.47
N SER A 63 -0.04 10.09 -14.17
CA SER A 63 -0.48 9.59 -12.87
C SER A 63 0.22 8.27 -12.50
N LEU A 64 0.34 7.34 -13.45
CA LEU A 64 1.06 6.08 -13.25
C LEU A 64 2.55 6.31 -12.96
N SER A 65 3.20 7.19 -13.71
CA SER A 65 4.62 7.52 -13.52
C SER A 65 4.88 8.09 -12.12
N LEU A 66 4.05 9.05 -11.68
CA LEU A 66 4.16 9.68 -10.36
C LEU A 66 3.86 8.68 -9.23
N ALA A 67 2.84 7.85 -9.38
CA ALA A 67 2.51 6.80 -8.42
C ALA A 67 3.65 5.78 -8.27
N ARG A 68 4.32 5.39 -9.37
CA ARG A 68 5.50 4.50 -9.30
C ARG A 68 6.67 5.16 -8.58
N GLN A 69 6.97 6.41 -8.87
CA GLN A 69 8.00 7.15 -8.15
C GLN A 69 7.67 7.26 -6.65
N ALA A 70 6.39 7.47 -6.29
CA ALA A 70 5.96 7.47 -4.90
C ALA A 70 6.22 6.11 -4.24
N LEU A 71 5.87 4.99 -4.90
CA LEU A 71 6.12 3.64 -4.38
C LEU A 71 7.61 3.38 -4.10
N GLU A 72 8.50 3.81 -4.99
CA GLU A 72 9.95 3.71 -4.79
C GLU A 72 10.42 4.48 -3.54
N ARG A 73 9.84 5.65 -3.28
CA ARG A 73 10.15 6.43 -2.06
C ARG A 73 9.59 5.75 -0.82
N VAL A 74 8.34 5.31 -0.87
CA VAL A 74 7.63 4.73 0.27
C VAL A 74 8.27 3.40 0.73
N ALA A 75 8.79 2.59 -0.20
CA ALA A 75 9.52 1.36 0.11
C ALA A 75 10.71 1.59 1.07
N ASN A 76 11.35 2.76 0.98
CA ASN A 76 12.50 3.10 1.82
C ASN A 76 12.10 3.63 3.21
N ILE A 77 11.00 4.40 3.29
CA ILE A 77 10.56 5.07 4.53
C ILE A 77 9.55 4.29 5.36
N LYS A 78 9.01 3.19 4.81
CA LYS A 78 8.00 2.30 5.42
C LYS A 78 6.75 3.06 5.88
N ALA A 79 6.11 3.74 4.94
CA ALA A 79 4.88 4.51 5.17
C ALA A 79 3.67 3.83 4.51
N PRO A 80 3.05 2.82 5.15
CA PRO A 80 2.09 1.93 4.49
C PRO A 80 0.82 2.64 4.00
N GLY A 81 0.38 3.72 4.67
CA GLY A 81 -0.75 4.53 4.17
C GLY A 81 -0.47 5.19 2.82
N LEU A 82 0.74 5.71 2.62
CA LEU A 82 1.17 6.26 1.33
C LEU A 82 1.36 5.17 0.28
N GLU A 83 1.80 3.98 0.70
CA GLU A 83 1.92 2.81 -0.18
C GLU A 83 0.57 2.40 -0.73
N VAL A 84 -0.44 2.28 0.14
CA VAL A 84 -1.82 1.98 -0.25
C VAL A 84 -2.32 3.02 -1.24
N LYS A 85 -2.19 4.31 -0.95
CA LYS A 85 -2.62 5.38 -1.88
C LYS A 85 -1.93 5.30 -3.23
N ALA A 86 -0.61 5.13 -3.25
CA ALA A 86 0.15 5.06 -4.49
C ALA A 86 -0.20 3.80 -5.31
N LEU A 87 -0.40 2.64 -4.68
CA LEU A 87 -0.89 1.43 -5.34
C LEU A 87 -2.30 1.63 -5.92
N SER A 88 -3.21 2.24 -5.16
CA SER A 88 -4.58 2.55 -5.60
C SER A 88 -4.60 3.49 -6.81
N LEU A 89 -3.72 4.50 -6.84
CA LEU A 89 -3.58 5.42 -7.98
C LEU A 89 -2.99 4.72 -9.19
N ALA A 90 -1.96 3.91 -9.01
CA ALA A 90 -1.37 3.12 -10.09
C ALA A 90 -2.39 2.14 -10.69
N ALA A 91 -3.24 1.51 -9.87
CA ALA A 91 -4.31 0.63 -10.31
C ALA A 91 -5.38 1.38 -11.15
N ARG A 92 -5.83 2.56 -10.70
CA ARG A 92 -6.75 3.41 -11.46
C ARG A 92 -6.14 3.85 -12.80
N ALA A 93 -4.88 4.28 -12.79
CA ALA A 93 -4.17 4.68 -13.98
C ALA A 93 -4.04 3.53 -14.99
N GLN A 94 -3.62 2.35 -14.56
CA GLN A 94 -3.53 1.16 -15.41
C GLN A 94 -4.90 0.75 -15.97
N THR A 95 -5.98 0.89 -15.19
CA THR A 95 -7.34 0.64 -15.66
C THR A 95 -7.70 1.55 -16.82
N ARG A 96 -7.38 2.85 -16.71
CA ARG A 96 -7.65 3.85 -17.76
C ARG A 96 -6.80 3.62 -19.01
N LEU A 97 -5.60 3.07 -18.85
CA LEU A 97 -4.71 2.67 -19.94
C LEU A 97 -5.11 1.32 -20.59
N GLY A 98 -6.13 0.63 -20.07
CA GLY A 98 -6.57 -0.67 -20.57
C GLY A 98 -5.70 -1.85 -20.14
N ALA A 99 -4.72 -1.63 -19.25
CA ALA A 99 -3.87 -2.66 -18.68
C ALA A 99 -4.57 -3.32 -17.47
N PHE A 100 -5.66 -4.03 -17.74
CA PHE A 100 -6.55 -4.54 -16.68
C PHE A 100 -5.89 -5.55 -15.74
N ASP A 101 -5.06 -6.46 -16.26
CA ASP A 101 -4.36 -7.45 -15.43
C ASP A 101 -3.43 -6.80 -14.40
N ASP A 102 -2.71 -5.75 -14.82
CA ASP A 102 -1.83 -5.00 -13.93
C ASP A 102 -2.64 -4.18 -12.92
N ALA A 103 -3.76 -3.59 -13.35
CA ALA A 103 -4.65 -2.85 -12.47
C ALA A 103 -5.22 -3.75 -11.35
N LEU A 104 -5.64 -4.97 -11.68
CA LEU A 104 -6.13 -5.95 -10.71
C LEU A 104 -5.06 -6.34 -9.70
N LYS A 105 -3.83 -6.63 -10.17
CA LYS A 105 -2.70 -6.97 -9.29
C LYS A 105 -2.41 -5.84 -8.31
N LEU A 106 -2.33 -4.61 -8.80
CA LEU A 106 -2.06 -3.42 -7.98
C LEU A 106 -3.18 -3.16 -6.96
N GLY A 107 -4.45 -3.29 -7.38
CA GLY A 107 -5.60 -3.15 -6.49
C GLY A 107 -5.63 -4.20 -5.37
N HIS A 108 -5.33 -5.46 -5.70
CA HIS A 108 -5.18 -6.51 -4.69
C HIS A 108 -4.01 -6.26 -3.75
N GLN A 109 -2.88 -5.79 -4.26
CA GLN A 109 -1.72 -5.43 -3.44
C GLN A 109 -2.07 -4.28 -2.48
N ALA A 110 -2.79 -3.25 -2.94
CA ALA A 110 -3.22 -2.14 -2.10
C ALA A 110 -4.08 -2.60 -0.91
N ILE A 111 -5.05 -3.48 -1.15
CA ILE A 111 -5.89 -4.07 -0.10
C ILE A 111 -5.04 -4.92 0.85
N SER A 112 -4.15 -5.76 0.32
CA SER A 112 -3.29 -6.62 1.14
C SER A 112 -2.39 -5.81 2.08
N VAL A 113 -1.81 -4.69 1.60
CA VAL A 113 -1.01 -3.78 2.44
C VAL A 113 -1.90 -3.10 3.49
N ALA A 114 -3.09 -2.65 3.10
CA ALA A 114 -4.02 -2.02 4.04
C ALA A 114 -4.43 -2.98 5.16
N GLU A 115 -4.78 -4.22 4.83
CA GLU A 115 -5.14 -5.25 5.80
C GLU A 115 -3.96 -5.62 6.71
N ALA A 116 -2.77 -5.84 6.14
CA ALA A 116 -1.58 -6.21 6.90
C ALA A 116 -1.17 -5.14 7.93
N HIS A 117 -1.47 -3.87 7.65
CA HIS A 117 -1.14 -2.75 8.53
C HIS A 117 -2.36 -2.19 9.29
N ALA A 118 -3.50 -2.88 9.26
CA ALA A 118 -4.75 -2.45 9.89
C ALA A 118 -5.17 -1.01 9.51
N ILE A 119 -4.89 -0.62 8.27
CA ILE A 119 -5.29 0.68 7.71
C ILE A 119 -6.80 0.63 7.44
N THR A 120 -7.51 1.63 7.93
CA THR A 120 -8.97 1.75 7.77
C THR A 120 -9.34 3.14 7.26
N GLY A 121 -10.61 3.33 6.92
CA GLY A 121 -11.12 4.64 6.47
C GLY A 121 -10.82 4.91 5.00
N PRO A 122 -10.45 6.15 4.62
CA PRO A 122 -10.40 6.58 3.23
C PRO A 122 -9.40 5.77 2.39
N ASP A 123 -8.24 5.41 2.94
CA ASP A 123 -7.19 4.72 2.20
C ASP A 123 -7.61 3.29 1.79
N LEU A 124 -8.28 2.56 2.71
CA LEU A 124 -8.84 1.25 2.41
C LEU A 124 -10.04 1.37 1.46
N ALA A 125 -10.84 2.42 1.57
CA ALA A 125 -11.94 2.68 0.66
C ALA A 125 -11.43 2.95 -0.76
N ASP A 126 -10.36 3.74 -0.91
CA ASP A 126 -9.71 4.02 -2.19
C ASP A 126 -9.12 2.74 -2.82
N ALA A 127 -8.49 1.86 -2.02
CA ALA A 127 -7.98 0.58 -2.51
C ALA A 127 -9.10 -0.32 -3.05
N ASN A 128 -10.21 -0.42 -2.31
CA ASN A 128 -11.38 -1.18 -2.75
C ASN A 128 -12.04 -0.58 -3.98
N ASP A 129 -12.16 0.75 -4.05
CA ASP A 129 -12.71 1.46 -5.20
C ASP A 129 -11.84 1.24 -6.44
N SER A 130 -10.52 1.41 -6.34
CA SER A 130 -9.58 1.16 -7.45
C SER A 130 -9.67 -0.27 -7.99
N LEU A 131 -9.73 -1.28 -7.10
CA LEU A 131 -9.92 -2.67 -7.52
C LEU A 131 -11.30 -2.88 -8.16
N GLY A 132 -12.35 -2.31 -7.58
CA GLY A 132 -13.71 -2.36 -8.11
C GLY A 132 -13.81 -1.77 -9.51
N VAL A 133 -13.19 -0.61 -9.74
CA VAL A 133 -13.11 0.05 -11.05
C VAL A 133 -12.38 -0.83 -12.07
N ALA A 134 -11.26 -1.45 -11.69
CA ALA A 134 -10.53 -2.37 -12.56
C ALA A 134 -11.37 -3.60 -12.97
N ILE A 135 -12.05 -4.25 -12.02
CA ILE A 135 -12.94 -5.39 -12.28
C ILE A 135 -14.09 -4.97 -13.21
N CYS A 136 -14.69 -3.80 -12.96
CA CYS A 136 -15.78 -3.29 -13.77
C CYS A 136 -15.34 -2.97 -15.20
N ALA A 137 -14.16 -2.37 -15.36
CA ALA A 137 -13.61 -2.06 -16.67
C ALA A 137 -13.28 -3.34 -17.45
N LEU A 138 -12.68 -4.34 -16.81
CA LEU A 138 -12.40 -5.64 -17.43
C LEU A 138 -13.69 -6.34 -17.86
N ALA A 139 -14.69 -6.41 -16.98
CA ALA A 139 -15.98 -7.02 -17.27
C ALA A 139 -16.68 -6.32 -18.45
N LYS A 140 -16.61 -4.99 -18.52
CA LYS A 140 -17.09 -4.22 -19.67
C LYS A 140 -16.33 -4.58 -20.95
N TRP A 141 -15.01 -4.69 -20.87
CA TRP A 141 -14.15 -5.01 -22.03
C TRP A 141 -14.42 -6.41 -22.60
N ILE A 142 -14.66 -7.41 -21.74
CA ILE A 142 -15.02 -8.78 -22.17
C ILE A 142 -16.50 -8.98 -22.49
N GLY A 143 -17.31 -7.91 -22.52
CA GLY A 143 -18.74 -7.97 -22.86
C GLY A 143 -19.65 -8.54 -21.77
N LEU A 144 -19.16 -8.70 -20.54
CA LEU A 144 -19.91 -9.17 -19.38
C LEU A 144 -20.37 -7.99 -18.51
N TYR A 145 -20.92 -6.90 -19.06
CA TYR A 145 -21.21 -5.65 -18.30
C TYR A 145 -22.29 -5.79 -17.20
N TRP A 146 -23.14 -6.83 -17.26
CA TRP A 146 -24.30 -7.01 -16.37
C TRP A 146 -24.00 -7.26 -14.86
N PRO A 147 -22.92 -7.93 -14.43
CA PRO A 147 -22.65 -8.22 -13.01
C PRO A 147 -22.10 -7.03 -12.20
N CYS A 148 -21.46 -6.05 -12.84
CA CYS A 148 -20.73 -4.97 -12.19
C CYS A 148 -21.63 -3.94 -11.51
N VAL A 149 -22.73 -3.59 -12.20
CA VAL A 149 -23.79 -2.74 -11.65
C VAL A 149 -24.46 -3.43 -10.45
N ARG A 150 -24.63 -4.76 -10.53
CA ARG A 150 -25.38 -5.53 -9.52
C ARG A 150 -24.62 -5.69 -8.20
N ARG A 151 -23.31 -5.98 -8.24
CA ARG A 151 -22.51 -6.16 -7.01
C ARG A 151 -22.30 -4.84 -6.26
N TRP A 152 -22.10 -3.72 -6.97
CA TRP A 152 -21.95 -2.41 -6.33
C TRP A 152 -23.26 -1.85 -5.76
N ILE A 153 -24.38 -1.97 -6.49
CA ILE A 153 -25.70 -1.56 -5.97
C ILE A 153 -26.11 -2.40 -4.74
N CYS A 154 -25.69 -3.67 -4.66
CA CYS A 154 -26.07 -4.55 -3.56
C CYS A 154 -25.09 -4.56 -2.37
N ALA A 155 -23.81 -4.23 -2.58
CA ALA A 155 -22.79 -4.25 -1.53
C ALA A 155 -22.74 -2.94 -0.71
N GLY A 156 -23.20 -1.82 -1.26
CA GLY A 156 -23.43 -0.57 -0.53
C GLY A 156 -24.80 -0.56 0.17
N ARG A 157 -24.97 -1.30 1.27
CA ARG A 157 -26.29 -1.43 1.93
C ARG A 157 -26.60 -0.23 2.82
N LEU A 158 -27.45 0.69 2.31
CA LEU A 158 -28.59 1.39 2.98
C LEU A 158 -28.90 2.70 2.22
N VAL A 159 -29.96 2.72 1.39
CA VAL A 159 -30.93 3.83 1.18
C VAL A 159 -31.91 3.41 0.07
N TRP A 160 -33.16 3.13 0.49
CA TRP A 160 -34.43 3.29 -0.24
C TRP A 160 -34.68 2.55 -1.57
N ASN A 161 -35.24 1.33 -1.42
CA ASN A 161 -36.46 0.87 -2.11
C ASN A 161 -36.51 0.97 -3.65
N TRP A 162 -35.70 0.17 -4.37
CA TRP A 162 -35.86 -0.03 -5.83
C TRP A 162 -35.85 -1.53 -6.22
N PRO A 163 -36.64 -1.95 -7.24
CA PRO A 163 -36.87 -3.36 -7.61
C PRO A 163 -35.71 -4.03 -8.37
N LEU A 164 -34.55 -3.35 -8.53
CA LEU A 164 -33.42 -3.80 -9.35
C LEU A 164 -32.67 -5.02 -8.79
N CYS A 165 -32.97 -5.44 -7.56
CA CYS A 165 -32.34 -6.60 -6.92
C CYS A 165 -33.10 -7.92 -7.16
N ASN A 166 -34.28 -7.90 -7.78
CA ASN A 166 -35.09 -9.10 -8.01
C ASN A 166 -34.57 -9.88 -9.26
N PRO A 167 -34.10 -11.14 -9.12
CA PRO A 167 -33.63 -11.93 -10.25
C PRO A 167 -34.81 -12.46 -11.06
N SER A 168 -35.29 -11.69 -12.03
CA SER A 168 -36.04 -12.27 -13.15
C SER A 168 -35.02 -12.70 -14.21
N PRO A 169 -34.94 -13.99 -14.58
CA PRO A 169 -34.05 -14.45 -15.64
C PRO A 169 -34.61 -14.02 -16.99
N ILE A 170 -34.20 -12.84 -17.47
CA ILE A 170 -34.36 -12.52 -18.90
C ILE A 170 -33.22 -13.22 -19.62
N LEU A 171 -33.51 -14.43 -20.11
CA LEU A 171 -32.65 -15.14 -21.05
C LEU A 171 -32.33 -14.24 -22.27
N PRO A 172 -31.11 -14.29 -22.81
CA PRO A 172 -30.79 -13.56 -24.04
C PRO A 172 -31.58 -14.19 -25.20
N ARG A 173 -32.52 -13.42 -25.78
CA ARG A 173 -33.04 -13.68 -27.12
C ARG A 173 -31.95 -13.33 -28.14
N PHE A 174 -31.06 -14.28 -28.39
CA PHE A 174 -30.32 -14.36 -29.64
C PHE A 174 -30.42 -15.80 -30.15
N MET A 175 -31.48 -16.04 -30.94
CA MET A 175 -31.56 -17.04 -32.02
C MET A 175 -32.94 -16.91 -32.67
N ARG A 176 -33.04 -16.01 -33.65
CA ARG A 176 -33.78 -16.12 -34.91
C ARG A 176 -33.50 -14.90 -35.76
#